data_AF-A0A7W9DFM7-F1
#
_entry.id   AF-A0A7W9DFM7-F1
#
_cell.length_a   1.000
_cell.length_b   1.000
_cell.length_c   1.000
_cell.angle_alpha   90.00
_cell.angle_beta   90.00
_cell.angle_gamma   90.00
#
_symmetry.space_group_name_H-M   'P 1'
#
loop_
_entity.id
_entity.type
_entity.pdbx_description
1 polymer ?
#
loop_
_entity_poly.entity_id
_entity_poly.type
_entity_poly.pdbx_seq_one_letter_code
_entity_poly.pdbx_strand_id
1 'polypeptide(L)'
;MLASIEWTSLARTFGLFTVTAVAELLGCYLPMLWLSNKGSAWLLLPAALSLLVFVWLLTLHPAASGRVYATYGAIYIATALGWLWLVDGITPAWTDIAGVGLALAGSAVIAMGSKSA
;
A
#
# COMPACT_ATOMS: atom_id res chain seq x y z
N MET A 1 -23.01 21.63 0.39
CA MET A 1 -22.00 21.84 -0.69
C MET A 1 -20.56 21.83 -0.20
N LEU A 2 -20.26 22.13 1.08
CA LEU A 2 -18.91 22.03 1.65
C LEU A 2 -18.49 20.59 2.03
N ALA A 3 -19.43 19.73 2.42
CA ALA A 3 -19.12 18.34 2.76
C ALA A 3 -18.67 17.51 1.54
N SER A 4 -19.28 17.70 0.36
CA SER A 4 -19.01 16.91 -0.84
C SER A 4 -17.61 17.10 -1.44
N ILE A 5 -16.93 18.21 -1.13
CA ILE A 5 -15.62 18.58 -1.70
C ILE A 5 -14.47 17.93 -0.90
N GLU A 6 -14.63 17.74 0.40
CA GLU A 6 -13.64 17.07 1.28
C GLU A 6 -13.61 15.54 1.06
N TRP A 7 -14.77 14.88 0.93
CA TRP A 7 -14.81 13.43 0.72
C TRP A 7 -14.15 13.00 -0.59
N THR A 8 -14.26 13.81 -1.65
CA THR A 8 -13.61 13.52 -2.93
C THR A 8 -12.09 13.59 -2.85
N SER A 9 -11.52 14.49 -2.02
CA SER A 9 -10.07 14.58 -1.85
C SER A 9 -9.54 13.41 -1.02
N LEU A 10 -10.28 13.00 0.01
CA LEU A 10 -9.94 11.87 0.88
C LEU A 10 -10.03 10.53 0.15
N ALA A 11 -11.12 10.29 -0.57
CA ALA A 11 -11.29 9.08 -1.38
C ALA A 11 -10.23 8.98 -2.49
N ARG A 12 -9.87 10.11 -3.11
CA ARG A 12 -8.79 10.16 -4.11
C ARG A 12 -7.42 9.87 -3.51
N THR A 13 -7.13 10.40 -2.32
CA THR A 13 -5.87 10.15 -1.61
C THR A 13 -5.77 8.70 -1.17
N PHE A 14 -6.85 8.15 -0.60
CA PHE A 14 -6.93 6.75 -0.22
C PHE A 14 -6.75 5.84 -1.45
N GLY A 15 -7.46 6.13 -2.55
CA GLY A 15 -7.30 5.40 -3.80
C GLY A 15 -5.87 5.46 -4.35
N LEU A 16 -5.20 6.61 -4.26
CA LEU A 16 -3.81 6.76 -4.65
C LEU A 16 -2.88 5.88 -3.80
N PHE A 17 -3.06 5.86 -2.47
CA PHE A 17 -2.29 4.97 -1.59
C PHE A 17 -2.55 3.49 -1.89
N THR A 18 -3.79 3.09 -2.15
CA THR A 18 -4.11 1.69 -2.50
C THR A 18 -3.47 1.27 -3.81
N VAL A 19 -3.54 2.11 -4.85
CA VAL A 19 -2.88 1.83 -6.15
C VAL A 19 -1.36 1.76 -5.96
N THR A 20 -0.80 2.64 -5.14
CA THR A 20 0.63 2.61 -4.77
C THR A 20 1.01 1.28 -4.11
N ALA A 21 0.16 0.77 -3.20
CA ALA A 21 0.41 -0.47 -2.47
C ALA A 21 0.34 -1.69 -3.37
N VAL A 22 -0.64 -1.73 -4.27
CA VAL A 22 -0.75 -2.81 -5.26
C VAL A 22 0.44 -2.81 -6.22
N ALA A 23 0.91 -1.62 -6.65
CA ALA A 23 2.08 -1.51 -7.52
C ALA A 23 3.37 -2.02 -6.84
N GLU A 24 3.59 -1.71 -5.56
CA GLU A 24 4.72 -2.27 -4.80
C GLU A 24 4.56 -3.79 -4.65
N LEU A 25 3.38 -4.25 -4.24
CA LEU A 25 3.11 -5.66 -3.97
C LEU A 25 3.32 -6.52 -5.22
N LEU A 26 2.82 -6.09 -6.38
CA LEU A 26 3.07 -6.74 -7.67
C LEU A 26 4.56 -6.72 -8.05
N GLY A 27 5.22 -5.58 -7.86
CA GLY A 27 6.64 -5.40 -8.15
C GLY A 27 7.54 -6.34 -7.35
N CYS A 28 7.15 -6.66 -6.12
CA CYS A 28 7.86 -7.58 -5.24
C CYS A 28 7.43 -9.05 -5.42
N TYR A 29 6.16 -9.30 -5.76
CA TYR A 29 5.62 -10.65 -5.92
C TYR A 29 6.08 -11.35 -7.20
N LEU A 30 6.14 -10.63 -8.33
CA LEU A 30 6.52 -11.21 -9.62
C LEU A 30 7.97 -11.78 -9.64
N PRO A 31 8.99 -11.11 -9.07
CA PRO A 31 10.31 -11.70 -8.92
C PRO A 31 10.32 -12.92 -7.99
N MET A 32 9.50 -12.92 -6.93
CA MET A 32 9.36 -14.08 -6.05
C MET A 32 8.79 -15.30 -6.78
N LEU A 33 7.86 -15.13 -7.73
CA LEU A 33 7.39 -16.24 -8.56
C LEU A 33 8.51 -16.86 -9.39
N TRP A 34 9.37 -16.03 -9.98
CA TRP A 34 10.52 -16.51 -10.74
C TRP A 34 11.52 -17.25 -9.84
N LEU A 35 11.91 -16.66 -8.71
CA LEU A 35 12.82 -17.29 -7.75
C LEU A 35 12.27 -18.59 -7.15
N SER A 36 10.94 -18.69 -7.01
CA SER A 36 10.26 -19.89 -6.53
C SER A 36 10.02 -20.95 -7.62
N ASN A 37 10.59 -20.78 -8.82
CA ASN A 37 10.36 -21.64 -10.00
C ASN A 37 8.87 -21.77 -10.40
N LYS A 38 8.03 -20.81 -10.03
CA LYS A 38 6.60 -20.73 -10.40
C LYS A 38 6.34 -19.85 -11.62
N GLY A 39 7.38 -19.23 -12.19
CA GLY A 39 7.27 -18.35 -13.36
C GLY A 39 8.59 -18.15 -14.10
N SER A 40 8.51 -17.59 -15.30
CA SER A 40 9.68 -17.30 -16.16
C SER A 40 10.40 -16.01 -15.73
N ALA A 41 11.68 -15.89 -16.08
CA ALA A 41 12.47 -14.66 -15.90
C ALA A 41 11.83 -13.45 -16.60
N TRP A 42 10.96 -13.67 -17.59
CA TRP A 42 10.19 -12.61 -18.24
C TRP A 42 9.35 -11.78 -17.25
N LEU A 43 8.97 -12.35 -16.10
CA LEU A 43 8.23 -11.64 -15.05
C LEU A 43 9.02 -10.49 -14.41
N LEU A 44 10.35 -10.46 -14.55
CA LEU A 44 11.20 -9.40 -14.02
C LEU A 44 10.97 -8.05 -14.70
N LEU A 45 10.59 -8.06 -15.99
CA LEU A 45 10.32 -6.83 -16.74
C LEU A 45 9.05 -6.12 -16.24
N PRO A 46 7.87 -6.76 -16.17
CA PRO A 46 6.69 -6.14 -15.57
C PRO A 46 6.89 -5.85 -14.07
N ALA A 47 7.69 -6.64 -13.33
CA ALA A 47 8.05 -6.33 -11.95
C ALA A 47 8.79 -4.99 -11.82
N ALA A 48 9.84 -4.80 -12.62
CA ALA A 48 10.62 -3.57 -12.63
C ALA A 48 9.76 -2.35 -13.02
N LEU A 49 8.90 -2.50 -14.04
CA LEU A 49 7.95 -1.46 -14.42
C LEU A 49 6.98 -1.11 -13.29
N SER A 50 6.48 -2.11 -12.56
CA SER A 50 5.60 -1.91 -11.42
C SER A 50 6.29 -1.11 -10.29
N LEU A 51 7.56 -1.42 -10.00
CA LEU A 51 8.35 -0.69 -9.01
C LEU A 51 8.66 0.75 -9.44
N LEU A 52 8.90 0.99 -10.73
CA LEU A 52 9.06 2.36 -11.26
C LEU A 52 7.76 3.16 -11.11
N VAL A 53 6.61 2.55 -11.40
CA VAL A 53 5.30 3.17 -11.20
C VAL A 53 5.06 3.46 -9.72
N PHE A 54 5.38 2.52 -8.82
CA PHE A 54 5.29 2.71 -7.37
C PHE A 54 6.08 3.94 -6.90
N VAL A 55 7.35 4.05 -7.29
CA VAL A 55 8.20 5.20 -6.92
C VAL A 55 7.61 6.50 -7.44
N TRP A 56 7.13 6.50 -8.69
CA TRP A 56 6.47 7.67 -9.26
C TRP A 56 5.19 8.05 -8.51
N LEU A 57 4.35 7.10 -8.13
CA LEU A 57 3.11 7.35 -7.37
C LEU A 57 3.39 7.95 -5.98
N LEU A 58 4.48 7.54 -5.32
CA LEU A 58 4.88 8.16 -4.05
C LEU A 58 5.17 9.66 -4.20
N THR A 59 5.71 10.10 -5.34
CA THR A 59 5.98 11.54 -5.59
C THR A 59 4.72 12.40 -5.68
N LEU A 60 3.55 11.79 -5.91
CA LEU A 60 2.28 12.51 -6.06
C LEU A 60 1.62 12.85 -4.72
N HIS A 61 2.14 12.32 -3.59
CA HIS A 61 1.54 12.54 -2.28
C HIS A 61 1.96 13.89 -1.67
N PRO A 62 1.01 14.77 -1.31
CA PRO A 62 1.29 16.14 -0.88
C PRO A 62 1.68 16.25 0.61
N ALA A 63 2.64 15.45 1.08
CA ALA A 63 3.10 15.45 2.48
C ALA A 63 4.59 15.12 2.59
N ALA A 64 5.17 15.35 3.78
CA ALA A 64 6.54 14.96 4.06
C ALA A 64 6.72 13.45 3.85
N SER A 65 7.82 13.05 3.18
CA SER A 65 8.06 11.67 2.75
C SER A 65 7.88 10.65 3.88
N GLY A 66 8.43 10.91 5.07
CA GLY A 66 8.29 10.01 6.21
C GLY A 66 6.84 9.76 6.65
N ARG A 67 5.98 10.77 6.58
CA ARG A 67 4.54 10.61 6.88
C ARG A 67 3.83 9.87 5.77
N VAL A 68 4.17 10.16 4.51
CA VAL A 68 3.65 9.41 3.36
C VAL A 68 3.98 7.93 3.52
N TYR A 69 5.24 7.56 3.80
CA TYR A 69 5.64 6.17 4.02
C TYR A 69 4.92 5.51 5.20
N ALA A 70 4.68 6.23 6.31
CA ALA A 70 3.93 5.70 7.44
C ALA A 70 2.43 5.49 7.14
N THR A 71 1.81 6.42 6.41
CA THR A 71 0.40 6.30 5.97
C THR A 71 0.22 5.20 4.96
N TYR A 72 1.04 5.25 3.92
CA TYR A 72 1.16 4.23 2.89
C TYR A 72 1.40 2.83 3.46
N GLY A 73 2.36 2.67 4.36
CA GLY A 73 2.77 1.37 4.88
C GLY A 73 1.66 0.62 5.61
N ALA A 74 0.77 1.32 6.31
CA ALA A 74 -0.39 0.67 6.93
C ALA A 74 -1.43 0.23 5.90
N ILE A 75 -1.61 1.01 4.82
CA ILE A 75 -2.47 0.62 3.69
C ILE A 75 -1.85 -0.58 2.95
N TYR A 76 -0.52 -0.63 2.82
CA TYR A 76 0.19 -1.79 2.29
C TYR A 76 -0.06 -3.04 3.14
N ILE A 77 0.04 -2.96 4.47
CA ILE A 77 -0.24 -4.08 5.37
C ILE A 77 -1.67 -4.61 5.16
N ALA A 78 -2.67 -3.72 5.10
CA ALA A 78 -4.05 -4.12 4.82
C ALA A 78 -4.23 -4.75 3.43
N THR A 79 -3.56 -4.20 2.42
CA THR A 79 -3.59 -4.69 1.03
C THR A 79 -2.94 -6.07 0.93
N ALA A 80 -1.80 -6.27 1.60
CA ALA A 80 -1.10 -7.56 1.67
C ALA A 80 -1.96 -8.64 2.35
N LEU A 81 -2.75 -8.28 3.37
CA LEU A 81 -3.67 -9.24 3.98
C LEU A 81 -4.84 -9.60 3.04
N GLY A 82 -5.33 -8.64 2.26
CA GLY A 82 -6.27 -8.92 1.17
C GLY A 82 -5.67 -9.85 0.11
N TRP A 83 -4.38 -9.66 -0.22
CA TRP A 83 -3.64 -10.52 -1.15
C TRP A 83 -3.45 -11.94 -0.60
N LEU A 84 -3.12 -12.07 0.68
CA LEU A 84 -3.02 -13.36 1.37
C LEU A 84 -4.31 -14.17 1.20
N TRP A 85 -5.46 -13.49 1.30
CA TRP A 85 -6.76 -14.14 1.14
C TRP A 85 -7.11 -14.44 -0.31
N LEU A 86 -6.94 -13.47 -1.21
CA LEU A 86 -7.45 -13.55 -2.59
C LEU A 86 -6.51 -14.28 -3.55
N VAL A 87 -5.20 -14.09 -3.41
CA VAL A 87 -4.19 -14.61 -4.33
C VAL A 87 -3.50 -15.84 -3.74
N ASP A 88 -3.12 -15.78 -2.46
CA ASP A 88 -2.49 -16.93 -1.80
C ASP A 88 -3.52 -17.96 -1.28
N GLY A 89 -4.81 -17.58 -1.22
CA GLY A 89 -5.91 -18.47 -0.83
C GLY A 89 -5.93 -18.81 0.67
N ILE A 90 -5.21 -18.05 1.49
CA ILE A 90 -5.08 -18.29 2.93
C ILE A 90 -6.03 -17.35 3.67
N THR A 91 -7.01 -17.92 4.37
CA THR A 91 -7.96 -17.14 5.18
C THR A 91 -7.24 -16.43 6.33
N PRO A 92 -7.33 -15.09 6.43
CA PRO A 92 -6.74 -14.32 7.52
C PRO A 92 -7.19 -14.82 8.89
N ALA A 93 -6.24 -14.96 9.81
CA ALA A 93 -6.55 -15.23 11.20
C ALA A 93 -7.03 -13.95 11.90
N TRP A 94 -7.75 -14.10 13.01
CA TRP A 94 -8.14 -12.97 13.87
C TRP A 94 -6.94 -12.10 14.29
N THR A 95 -5.79 -12.73 14.53
CA THR A 95 -4.54 -12.02 14.87
C THR A 95 -4.06 -11.12 13.75
N ASP A 96 -4.26 -11.51 12.49
CA ASP A 96 -3.87 -10.70 11.32
C ASP A 96 -4.76 -9.46 11.22
N ILE A 97 -6.07 -9.64 11.43
CA ILE A 97 -7.04 -8.54 11.45
C ILE A 97 -6.73 -7.55 12.58
N ALA A 98 -6.40 -8.06 13.77
CA ALA A 98 -5.97 -7.22 14.90
C ALA A 98 -4.67 -6.46 14.57
N GLY A 99 -3.70 -7.12 13.92
CA GLY A 99 -2.45 -6.52 13.46
C GLY A 99 -2.67 -5.38 12.46
N VAL A 100 -3.54 -5.58 11.47
CA VAL A 100 -3.95 -4.53 10.52
C VAL A 100 -4.57 -3.35 11.27
N GLY A 101 -5.45 -3.62 12.24
CA GLY A 101 -6.07 -2.58 13.07
C GLY A 101 -5.03 -1.74 13.83
N LEU A 102 -4.03 -2.38 14.42
CA LEU A 102 -2.93 -1.70 15.12
C LEU A 102 -2.06 -0.86 14.17
N ALA A 103 -1.73 -1.40 12.99
CA ALA A 103 -0.95 -0.69 11.98
C ALA A 103 -1.68 0.57 11.50
N LEU A 104 -2.97 0.47 11.20
CA LEU A 104 -3.82 1.59 10.80
C LEU A 104 -3.95 2.62 11.93
N ALA A 105 -4.11 2.18 13.18
CA ALA A 105 -4.18 3.08 14.33
C ALA A 105 -2.87 3.86 14.52
N GLY A 106 -1.71 3.17 14.50
CA GLY A 106 -0.41 3.83 14.60
C GLY A 106 -0.16 4.81 13.46
N SER A 107 -0.56 4.43 12.26
CA SER A 107 -0.50 5.27 11.07
C SER A 107 -1.38 6.52 11.17
N ALA A 108 -2.60 6.38 11.71
CA ALA A 108 -3.48 7.52 11.99
C ALA A 108 -2.84 8.48 13.00
N VAL A 109 -2.20 7.98 14.06
CA VAL A 109 -1.46 8.79 15.03
C VAL A 109 -0.33 9.57 14.36
N ILE A 110 0.46 8.92 13.48
CA ILE A 110 1.55 9.58 12.75
C ILE A 110 1.01 10.63 11.78
N ALA A 111 -0.09 10.34 11.09
CA ALA A 111 -0.74 11.28 10.18
C ALA A 111 -1.24 12.52 10.92
N MET A 112 -1.85 12.33 12.10
CA MET A 112 -2.37 13.41 12.96
C MET A 112 -1.31 14.16 13.75
N GLY A 113 -0.09 13.61 13.90
CA GLY A 113 0.97 14.24 14.67
C GLY A 113 1.14 15.71 14.23
N SER A 114 0.94 16.67 15.11
CA SER A 114 0.96 18.09 14.74
C SER A 114 2.32 18.51 14.16
N LYS A 115 2.33 19.51 13.27
CA LYS A 115 3.54 20.31 13.07
C LYS A 115 3.65 21.21 14.31
N SER A 116 4.46 20.83 15.29
CA SER A 116 5.04 21.86 16.15
C SER A 116 6.10 22.56 15.31
N ALA A 117 5.69 23.66 14.68
CA ALA A 117 6.58 24.75 14.30
C ALA A 117 6.25 25.91 15.25
#